data_AF-A0A426FZI4-F1
#
_entry.id   AF-A0A426FZI4-F1
#
_cell.length_a   1.000
_cell.length_b   1.000
_cell.length_c   1.000
_cell.angle_alpha   90.00
_cell.angle_beta   90.00
_cell.angle_gamma   90.00
#
_symmetry.space_group_name_H-M   'P 1'
#
loop_
_entity.id
_entity.type
_entity.pdbx_description
1 polymer ?
#
loop_
_entity_poly.entity_id
_entity_poly.type
_entity_poly.pdbx_seq_one_letter_code
_entity_poly.pdbx_strand_id
1 'polypeptide(L)'
;MAGNIKGITIEIGGDTQPLQDALKGVNKQASEATKELRQIDKALKFDTGNVTLLTQKQEVLAKQVETTKEKLATLRQAQSQVEAQFKVGDIGADQYRAFQREVETTQRLLTSYETKLDDVSSTLENHGRASSSAAQQLDKLQMEQGQLASEMN
;
A
#
# COMPACT_ATOMS: atom_id res chain seq x y z
N MET A 1 1.59 -33.02 7.41
CA MET A 1 1.02 -31.99 8.31
C MET A 1 1.35 -30.63 7.72
N ALA A 2 0.33 -29.79 7.52
CA ALA A 2 0.43 -28.55 6.76
C ALA A 2 1.33 -27.52 7.46
N GLY A 3 2.42 -27.14 6.80
CA GLY A 3 3.32 -26.08 7.25
C GLY A 3 2.58 -24.76 7.26
N ASN A 4 2.49 -24.15 8.44
CA ASN A 4 2.01 -22.79 8.62
C ASN A 4 2.89 -21.83 7.82
N ILE A 5 2.38 -21.32 6.69
CA ILE A 5 2.96 -20.18 5.96
C ILE A 5 2.59 -18.91 6.73
N LYS A 6 3.10 -18.77 7.96
CA LYS A 6 3.00 -17.54 8.75
C LYS A 6 4.40 -16.96 8.84
N GLY A 7 4.71 -16.09 7.88
CA GLY A 7 5.98 -15.37 7.82
C GLY A 7 7.14 -16.35 7.68
N ILE A 8 7.54 -16.65 6.46
CA ILE A 8 8.73 -17.47 6.22
C ILE A 8 9.90 -16.66 6.80
N THR A 9 10.25 -16.90 8.08
CA THR A 9 11.64 -16.91 8.51
C THR A 9 12.28 -17.86 7.53
N ILE A 10 12.88 -17.32 6.47
CA ILE A 10 13.70 -18.14 5.61
C ILE A 10 14.87 -18.46 6.52
N GLU A 11 14.80 -19.58 7.24
CA GLU A 11 15.97 -20.20 7.88
C GLU A 11 16.85 -20.70 6.72
N ILE A 12 17.38 -19.76 5.95
CA ILE A 12 18.50 -20.00 5.06
C ILE A 12 19.66 -20.20 6.04
N GLY A 13 19.92 -21.45 6.40
CA GLY A 13 21.14 -21.78 7.12
C GLY A 13 22.32 -21.27 6.29
N GLY A 14 23.07 -20.31 6.83
CA GLY A 14 24.17 -19.63 6.14
C GLY A 14 24.13 -18.09 6.26
N ASP A 15 25.10 -17.44 5.61
CA ASP A 15 25.46 -15.99 5.62
C ASP A 15 24.38 -15.02 5.07
N THR A 16 23.10 -15.32 5.31
CA THR A 16 21.93 -14.51 4.93
C THR A 16 21.36 -13.72 6.09
N GLN A 17 21.97 -13.79 7.28
CA GLN A 17 21.66 -12.90 8.40
C GLN A 17 21.56 -11.42 7.99
N PRO A 18 22.49 -10.87 7.16
CA PRO A 18 22.37 -9.50 6.69
C PRO A 18 21.09 -9.22 5.90
N LEU A 19 20.65 -10.18 5.09
CA LEU A 19 19.38 -10.08 4.34
C LEU A 19 18.18 -10.16 5.29
N GLN A 20 18.21 -11.06 6.27
CA GLN A 20 17.13 -11.19 7.26
C GLN A 20 16.99 -9.92 8.11
N ASP A 21 18.11 -9.32 8.52
CA ASP A 21 18.13 -8.08 9.29
C ASP A 21 17.64 -6.89 8.47
N ALA A 22 18.07 -6.77 7.21
CA ALA A 22 17.59 -5.74 6.29
C ALA A 22 16.07 -5.84 6.06
N LEU A 23 15.55 -7.06 5.95
CA LEU A 23 14.12 -7.30 5.75
C LEU A 23 13.30 -7.16 7.03
N LYS A 24 13.90 -7.28 8.22
CA LYS A 24 13.18 -7.24 9.51
C LYS A 24 12.52 -5.90 9.77
N GLY A 25 13.24 -4.79 9.54
CA GLY A 25 12.71 -3.43 9.70
C GLY A 25 11.57 -3.17 8.72
N VAL A 26 11.81 -3.48 7.45
CA VAL A 26 10.85 -3.36 6.34
C VAL A 26 9.58 -4.17 6.59
N ASN A 27 9.71 -5.43 7.05
CA ASN A 27 8.57 -6.29 7.37
C ASN A 27 7.76 -5.75 8.57
N LYS A 28 8.42 -5.13 9.55
CA LYS A 28 7.73 -4.50 10.70
C LYS A 28 6.91 -3.31 10.24
N GLN A 29 7.50 -2.39 9.46
CA GLN A 29 6.80 -1.24 8.89
C GLN A 29 5.63 -1.67 8.02
N ALA A 30 5.82 -2.67 7.16
CA ALA A 30 4.76 -3.23 6.33
C ALA A 30 3.62 -3.85 7.17
N SER A 31 3.94 -4.49 8.30
CA SER A 31 2.92 -5.06 9.20
C SER A 31 2.09 -3.98 9.88
N GLU A 32 2.75 -2.94 10.38
CA GLU A 32 2.10 -1.80 11.06
C GLU A 32 1.16 -1.06 10.10
N ALA A 33 1.65 -0.67 8.92
CA ALA A 33 0.83 0.01 7.93
C ALA A 33 -0.31 -0.89 7.40
N THR A 34 -0.13 -2.22 7.32
CA THR A 34 -1.25 -3.14 6.98
C THR A 34 -2.34 -3.15 8.05
N LYS A 35 -1.98 -3.08 9.34
CA LYS A 35 -2.95 -3.02 10.43
C LYS A 35 -3.73 -1.70 10.38
N GLU A 36 -3.04 -0.61 10.15
CA GLU A 36 -3.63 0.73 10.01
C GLU A 36 -4.59 0.79 8.81
N LEU A 37 -4.18 0.31 7.63
CA LEU A 37 -5.07 0.22 6.46
C LEU A 37 -6.35 -0.55 6.76
N ARG A 38 -6.26 -1.67 7.50
CA ARG A 38 -7.45 -2.45 7.89
C ARG A 38 -8.37 -1.70 8.83
N GLN A 39 -7.84 -0.84 9.71
CA GLN A 39 -8.64 -0.01 10.60
C GLN A 39 -9.35 1.09 9.80
N ILE A 40 -8.62 1.76 8.92
CA ILE A 40 -9.16 2.79 8.03
C ILE A 40 -10.23 2.21 7.11
N ASP A 41 -9.97 1.06 6.48
CA ASP A 41 -10.95 0.36 5.62
C ASP A 41 -12.22 -0.02 6.39
N LYS A 42 -12.10 -0.44 7.66
CA LYS A 42 -13.27 -0.73 8.49
C LYS A 42 -14.07 0.55 8.78
N ALA A 43 -13.41 1.65 9.09
CA ALA A 43 -14.08 2.93 9.34
C ALA A 43 -14.77 3.45 8.07
N LEU A 44 -14.08 3.41 6.92
CA LEU A 44 -14.62 3.80 5.62
C LEU A 44 -15.81 2.95 5.15
N LYS A 45 -15.99 1.71 5.66
CA LYS A 45 -17.20 0.93 5.37
C LYS A 45 -18.47 1.54 5.97
N PHE A 46 -18.35 2.27 7.07
CA PHE A 46 -19.48 2.96 7.71
C PHE A 46 -19.63 4.39 7.20
N ASP A 47 -18.55 4.99 6.69
CA ASP A 47 -18.53 6.34 6.15
C ASP A 47 -17.62 6.41 4.91
N THR A 48 -18.16 6.00 3.77
CA THR A 48 -17.41 5.88 2.50
C THR A 48 -17.00 7.22 1.90
N GLY A 49 -17.62 8.32 2.33
CA GLY A 49 -17.34 9.68 1.87
C GLY A 49 -16.41 10.46 2.80
N ASN A 50 -15.87 9.83 3.84
CA ASN A 50 -15.03 10.51 4.82
C ASN A 50 -13.67 10.91 4.22
N VAL A 51 -13.56 12.17 3.79
CA VAL A 51 -12.34 12.70 3.16
C VAL A 51 -11.12 12.56 4.08
N THR A 52 -11.26 12.77 5.38
CA THR A 52 -10.14 12.62 6.34
C THR A 52 -9.61 11.20 6.38
N LEU A 53 -10.49 10.18 6.45
CA LEU A 53 -10.09 8.78 6.42
C LEU A 53 -9.54 8.37 5.05
N LEU A 54 -10.05 8.94 3.96
CA LEU A 54 -9.53 8.71 2.61
C LEU A 54 -8.10 9.28 2.45
N THR A 55 -7.84 10.48 2.98
CA THR A 55 -6.48 11.07 3.00
C THR A 55 -5.53 10.21 3.84
N GLN A 56 -5.95 9.78 5.03
CA GLN A 56 -5.14 8.85 5.85
C GLN A 56 -4.86 7.54 5.10
N LYS A 57 -5.86 7.00 4.40
CA LYS A 57 -5.67 5.80 3.58
C LYS A 57 -4.63 6.02 2.48
N GLN A 58 -4.66 7.17 1.82
CA GLN A 58 -3.70 7.54 0.78
C GLN A 58 -2.27 7.58 1.35
N GLU A 59 -2.06 8.24 2.48
CA GLU A 59 -0.75 8.35 3.13
C GLU A 59 -0.19 6.98 3.53
N VAL A 60 -1.01 6.14 4.15
CA VAL A 60 -0.59 4.79 4.58
C VAL A 60 -0.33 3.88 3.38
N LEU A 61 -1.12 4.00 2.31
CA LEU A 61 -0.86 3.29 1.05
C LEU A 61 0.45 3.76 0.39
N ALA A 62 0.73 5.06 0.37
CA ALA A 62 1.97 5.60 -0.18
C ALA A 62 3.19 5.05 0.59
N LYS A 63 3.10 5.04 1.93
CA LYS A 63 4.12 4.42 2.79
C LYS A 63 4.31 2.93 2.49
N GLN A 64 3.22 2.19 2.27
CA GLN A 64 3.30 0.78 1.87
C GLN A 64 3.97 0.57 0.52
N VAL A 65 3.67 1.43 -0.46
CA VAL A 65 4.33 1.39 -1.77
C VAL A 65 5.84 1.60 -1.60
N GLU A 66 6.25 2.59 -0.81
CA GLU A 66 7.67 2.86 -0.54
C GLU A 66 8.35 1.68 0.17
N THR A 67 7.80 1.22 1.30
CA THR A 67 8.35 0.07 2.04
C THR A 67 8.41 -1.20 1.19
N THR A 68 7.43 -1.44 0.31
CA THR A 68 7.43 -2.61 -0.58
C THR A 68 8.45 -2.45 -1.72
N LYS A 69 8.67 -1.23 -2.23
CA LYS A 69 9.75 -0.92 -3.19
C LYS A 69 11.13 -1.19 -2.58
N GLU A 70 11.35 -0.74 -1.36
CA GLU A 70 12.60 -1.01 -0.62
C GLU A 70 12.81 -2.51 -0.45
N LYS A 71 11.78 -3.24 0.01
CA LYS A 71 11.82 -4.71 0.14
C LYS A 71 12.25 -5.38 -1.16
N LEU A 72 11.59 -5.01 -2.26
CA LEU A 72 11.85 -5.58 -3.57
C LEU A 72 13.27 -5.26 -4.05
N ALA A 73 13.76 -4.03 -3.80
CA ALA A 73 15.12 -3.63 -4.15
C ALA A 73 16.16 -4.47 -3.38
N THR A 74 15.98 -4.65 -2.07
CA THR A 74 16.84 -5.51 -1.24
C THR A 74 16.83 -6.95 -1.73
N LEU A 75 15.65 -7.51 -2.02
CA LEU A 75 15.54 -8.86 -2.57
C LEU A 75 16.26 -8.98 -3.92
N ARG A 76 16.08 -8.03 -4.84
CA ARG A 76 16.78 -8.05 -6.12
C ARG A 76 18.29 -7.92 -5.98
N GLN A 77 18.77 -7.11 -5.05
CA GLN A 77 20.21 -6.98 -4.78
C GLN A 77 20.80 -8.29 -4.24
N ALA A 78 20.06 -9.02 -3.40
CA ALA A 78 20.49 -10.31 -2.86
C ALA A 78 20.37 -11.47 -3.87
N GLN A 79 19.71 -11.28 -5.02
CA GLN A 79 19.43 -12.34 -5.97
C GLN A 79 20.69 -13.02 -6.50
N SER A 80 21.74 -12.25 -6.81
CA SER A 80 23.01 -12.80 -7.30
C SER A 80 23.73 -13.64 -6.23
N GLN A 81 23.69 -13.20 -4.97
CA GLN A 81 24.28 -13.93 -3.85
C GLN A 81 23.53 -15.24 -3.58
N VAL A 82 22.19 -15.20 -3.59
CA VAL A 82 21.33 -16.38 -3.43
C VAL A 82 21.54 -17.37 -4.58
N GLU A 83 21.68 -16.89 -5.82
CA GLU A 83 21.98 -17.75 -6.97
C GLU A 83 23.38 -18.39 -6.86
N ALA A 84 24.39 -17.65 -6.42
CA ALA A 84 25.73 -18.17 -6.20
C ALA A 84 25.73 -19.28 -5.12
N GLN A 85 25.08 -19.03 -3.98
CA GLN A 85 24.91 -20.01 -2.90
C GLN A 85 24.18 -21.27 -3.38
N PHE A 86 23.19 -21.13 -4.28
CA PHE A 86 22.51 -22.29 -4.86
C PHE A 86 23.43 -23.10 -5.77
N LYS A 87 24.25 -22.43 -6.60
CA LYS A 87 25.21 -23.08 -7.51
C LYS A 87 26.29 -23.87 -6.79
N VAL A 88 26.77 -23.36 -5.65
CA VAL A 88 27.80 -24.04 -4.84
C VAL A 88 27.21 -25.09 -3.87
N GLY A 89 25.88 -25.15 -3.75
CA GLY A 89 25.17 -26.12 -2.92
C GLY A 89 24.96 -25.71 -1.46
N ASP A 90 25.28 -24.46 -1.09
CA ASP A 90 25.08 -23.91 0.25
C ASP A 90 23.59 -23.79 0.60
N ILE A 91 22.73 -23.55 -0.40
CA ILE A 91 21.28 -23.54 -0.25
C ILE A 91 20.60 -24.58 -1.14
N GLY A 92 19.53 -25.18 -0.64
CA GLY A 92 18.75 -26.17 -1.37
C GLY A 92 17.79 -25.58 -2.41
N ALA A 93 17.33 -26.41 -3.35
CA ALA A 93 16.37 -26.01 -4.38
C ALA A 93 15.06 -25.42 -3.81
N ASP A 94 14.60 -25.91 -2.65
CA ASP A 94 13.42 -25.36 -1.98
C ASP A 94 13.61 -23.94 -1.46
N GLN A 95 14.81 -23.64 -0.93
CA GLN A 95 15.16 -22.30 -0.44
C GLN A 95 15.31 -21.32 -1.60
N TYR A 96 15.99 -21.74 -2.67
CA TYR A 96 16.11 -20.93 -3.89
C TYR A 96 14.74 -20.61 -4.51
N ARG A 97 13.86 -21.62 -4.64
CA ARG A 97 12.48 -21.42 -5.11
C ARG A 97 11.65 -20.53 -4.17
N ALA A 98 11.85 -20.64 -2.87
CA ALA A 98 11.17 -19.78 -1.90
C ALA A 98 11.57 -18.31 -2.07
N PHE A 99 12.87 -18.05 -2.27
CA PHE A 99 13.36 -16.71 -2.54
C PHE A 99 12.78 -16.13 -3.85
N GLN A 100 12.76 -16.91 -4.93
CA GLN A 100 12.13 -16.49 -6.19
C GLN A 100 10.65 -16.14 -6.01
N ARG A 101 9.89 -16.99 -5.29
CA ARG A 101 8.49 -16.71 -4.95
C ARG A 101 8.33 -15.43 -4.14
N GLU A 102 9.24 -15.14 -3.21
CA GLU A 102 9.20 -13.93 -2.41
C GLU A 102 9.41 -12.67 -3.27
N VAL A 103 10.36 -12.70 -4.22
CA VAL A 103 10.57 -11.62 -5.19
C VAL A 103 9.30 -11.37 -6.01
N GLU A 104 8.72 -12.43 -6.60
CA GLU A 104 7.50 -12.32 -7.40
C GLU A 104 6.29 -11.84 -6.58
N THR A 105 6.13 -12.38 -5.37
CA THR A 105 5.02 -12.00 -4.48
C THR A 105 5.14 -10.55 -4.05
N THR A 106 6.36 -10.09 -3.72
CA THR A 106 6.62 -8.69 -3.36
C THR A 106 6.34 -7.77 -4.54
N GLN A 107 6.73 -8.15 -5.76
CA GLN A 107 6.41 -7.38 -6.98
C GLN A 107 4.91 -7.26 -7.21
N ARG A 108 4.15 -8.36 -7.07
CA ARG A 108 2.69 -8.35 -7.22
C ARG A 108 2.01 -7.52 -6.13
N LEU A 109 2.51 -7.62 -4.90
CA LEU A 109 2.00 -6.83 -3.78
C LEU A 109 2.22 -5.33 -4.01
N LEU A 110 3.40 -4.95 -4.52
CA LEU A 110 3.70 -3.57 -4.88
C LEU A 110 2.68 -3.02 -5.88
N THR A 111 2.47 -3.73 -6.99
CA THR A 111 1.48 -3.33 -8.00
C THR A 111 0.08 -3.22 -7.40
N SER A 112 -0.32 -4.14 -6.51
CA SER A 112 -1.61 -4.04 -5.84
C SER A 112 -1.74 -2.80 -4.96
N TYR A 113 -0.69 -2.38 -4.26
CA TYR A 113 -0.72 -1.16 -3.47
C TYR A 113 -0.71 0.10 -4.34
N GLU A 114 0.04 0.11 -5.44
CA GLU A 114 0.03 1.21 -6.42
C GLU A 114 -1.36 1.40 -7.02
N THR A 115 -2.04 0.32 -7.44
CA THR A 115 -3.43 0.40 -7.92
C THR A 115 -4.38 0.94 -6.86
N LYS A 116 -4.29 0.45 -5.61
CA LYS A 116 -5.15 0.96 -4.53
C LYS A 116 -4.90 2.43 -4.22
N LEU A 117 -3.64 2.87 -4.31
CA LEU A 117 -3.28 4.26 -4.10
C LEU A 117 -3.86 5.16 -5.20
N ASP A 118 -3.82 4.69 -6.44
CA ASP A 118 -4.43 5.35 -7.59
C ASP A 118 -5.95 5.44 -7.46
N ASP A 119 -6.61 4.36 -7.03
CA ASP A 119 -8.06 4.33 -6.77
C ASP A 119 -8.48 5.35 -5.70
N VAL A 120 -7.72 5.42 -4.58
CA VAL A 120 -7.98 6.37 -3.50
C VAL A 120 -7.74 7.81 -3.95
N SER A 121 -6.66 8.05 -4.70
CA SER A 121 -6.34 9.37 -5.24
C SER A 121 -7.44 9.84 -6.20
N SER A 122 -7.89 8.97 -7.10
CA SER A 122 -9.03 9.22 -7.99
C SER A 122 -10.32 9.52 -7.23
N THR A 123 -10.57 8.79 -6.13
CA THR A 123 -11.75 9.01 -5.27
C THR A 123 -11.71 10.39 -4.59
N LEU A 124 -10.53 10.80 -4.11
CA LEU A 124 -10.31 12.13 -3.51
C LEU A 124 -10.47 13.25 -4.54
N GLU A 125 -9.92 13.09 -5.74
CA GLU A 125 -10.08 14.06 -6.83
C GLU A 125 -11.55 14.24 -7.24
N ASN A 126 -12.29 13.13 -7.37
CA ASN A 126 -13.71 13.17 -7.68
C ASN A 126 -14.53 13.84 -6.57
N HIS A 127 -14.20 13.60 -5.30
CA HIS A 127 -14.79 14.33 -4.17
C HIS A 127 -14.50 15.83 -4.23
N GLY A 128 -13.25 16.22 -4.53
CA GLY A 128 -12.86 17.61 -4.69
C GLY A 128 -13.67 18.30 -5.79
N ARG A 129 -13.80 17.68 -6.96
CA ARG A 129 -14.59 18.20 -8.08
C ARG A 129 -16.08 18.34 -7.74
N ALA A 130 -16.66 17.32 -7.10
CA ALA A 130 -18.07 17.34 -6.68
C ALA A 130 -18.34 18.42 -5.61
N SER A 131 -17.40 18.62 -4.68
CA SER A 131 -17.50 19.68 -3.68
C SER A 131 -17.42 21.07 -4.32
N SER A 132 -16.51 21.27 -5.28
CA SER A 132 -16.40 22.54 -6.00
C SER A 132 -17.65 22.84 -6.83
N SER A 133 -18.20 21.84 -7.52
CA SER A 133 -19.42 22.05 -8.31
C SER A 133 -20.64 22.33 -7.43
N ALA A 134 -20.76 21.65 -6.28
CA ALA A 134 -21.81 21.93 -5.30
C ALA A 134 -21.70 23.36 -4.74
N ALA A 135 -20.48 23.81 -4.41
CA ALA A 135 -20.25 25.19 -3.96
C ALA A 135 -20.68 26.21 -5.03
N GLN A 136 -20.30 26.01 -6.29
CA GLN A 136 -20.70 26.88 -7.40
C GLN A 136 -22.22 26.94 -7.60
N GLN A 137 -22.92 25.80 -7.46
CA GLN A 137 -24.38 25.76 -7.55
C GLN A 137 -25.05 26.50 -6.38
N LEU A 138 -24.51 26.35 -5.16
CA LEU A 138 -24.99 27.07 -3.98
C LEU A 138 -24.81 28.58 -4.14
N ASP A 139 -23.65 29.03 -4.61
CA ASP A 139 -23.37 30.45 -4.87
C ASP A 139 -24.37 31.02 -5.88
N LYS A 140 -24.64 30.27 -6.97
CA LYS A 140 -25.64 30.68 -7.98
C LYS A 140 -27.05 30.79 -7.39
N LEU A 141 -27.47 29.81 -6.58
CA LEU A 141 -28.79 29.83 -5.93
C LEU A 141 -28.93 30.99 -4.93
N GLN A 142 -27.87 31.33 -4.20
CA GLN A 142 -27.86 32.48 -3.29
C GLN A 142 -28.01 33.80 -4.05
N MET A 143 -27.34 33.93 -5.20
CA MET A 143 -27.50 35.10 -6.08
C MET A 143 -28.92 35.22 -6.61
N GLU A 144 -29.52 34.12 -7.10
CA GLU A 144 -30.90 34.11 -7.61
C GLU A 144 -31.92 34.45 -6.51
N GLN A 145 -31.77 33.94 -5.28
CA GLN A 145 -32.63 34.31 -4.15
C GLN A 145 -32.54 35.80 -3.79
N GLY A 146 -31.34 36.38 -3.84
CA GLY A 146 -31.15 37.81 -3.61
C GLY A 146 -31.85 38.67 -4.66
N GLN A 147 -31.77 38.27 -5.93
CA GLN A 147 -32.46 38.97 -7.02
C GLN A 147 -33.98 38.91 -6.88
N LEU A 148 -34.54 37.73 -6.63
CA LEU A 148 -35.99 37.56 -6.43
C LEU A 148 -36.51 38.36 -5.23
N ALA A 149 -35.75 38.43 -4.13
CA ALA A 149 -36.13 39.22 -2.96
C ALA A 149 -36.12 40.74 -3.23
N SER A 150 -35.25 41.21 -4.12
CA SER A 150 -35.21 42.62 -4.52
C SER A 150 -36.30 43.01 -5.52
N GLU A 151 -36.81 42.06 -6.31
CA GLU A 151 -37.91 42.28 -7.26
C GLU A 151 -39.31 42.25 -6.60
N MET A 152 -39.41 41.69 -5.39
CA MET A 152 -40.65 41.53 -4.62
C MET A 152 -40.92 42.69 -3.61
N ASN A 153 -40.03 43.68 -3.52
CA ASN A 153 -40.17 44.90 -2.69
C ASN A 153 -40.33 46.14 -3.57
#